data_AF-A0A1I8F2Q0-F1
#
_entry.id   AF-A0A1I8F2Q0-F1
#
_cell.length_a   1.000
_cell.length_b   1.000
_cell.length_c   1.000
_cell.angle_alpha   90.00
_cell.angle_beta   90.00
_cell.angle_gamma   90.00
#
_symmetry.space_group_name_H-M   'P 1'
#
loop_
_entity.id
_entity.type
_entity.pdbx_description
1 polymer ?
#
loop_
_entity_poly.entity_id
_entity_poly.type
_entity_poly.pdbx_seq_one_letter_code
_entity_poly.pdbx_strand_id
1 'polypeptide(L)'
;GITRDSTAVTGRAWCPQFNSRSEWLQIALGTEATVTGVMTQGRGDGKEWVTAFAVNYSSDAISWRTVLDEAGRPKIFEGNVDSYSVKHNLFQRPFSAEFVRLQPLQFHRHPSMRVELLGCQPCKKSLAQPPLARLTASSSRGRRAMRTCDASYGHLFTSKAWCAKRPARTEPPTPRPRILGEQWLEVDLGPPARVTGLVTKGRGDGRKDTWVTSYRVAYSNDGLSWALYKDANHLMP
;
A
#
# COMPACT_ATOMS: atom_id res chain seq x y z
N GLY A 1 -25.20 13.79 23.01
CA GLY A 1 -25.37 14.63 21.81
C GLY A 1 -24.25 14.31 20.86
N ILE A 2 -24.56 13.61 19.76
CA ILE A 2 -23.60 13.32 18.70
C ILE A 2 -23.81 14.43 17.67
N THR A 3 -22.81 15.29 17.52
CA THR A 3 -22.76 16.33 16.51
C THR A 3 -22.81 15.66 15.14
N ARG A 4 -23.90 15.91 14.40
CA ARG A 4 -23.95 15.81 12.95
C ARG A 4 -22.84 16.72 12.43
N ASP A 5 -21.69 16.17 12.10
CA ASP A 5 -20.74 16.89 11.27
C ASP A 5 -21.36 16.95 9.87
N SER A 6 -21.95 18.11 9.58
CA SER A 6 -22.35 18.49 8.25
C SER A 6 -21.09 18.60 7.42
N THR A 7 -20.70 17.52 6.75
CA THR A 7 -20.01 17.63 5.48
C THR A 7 -20.97 18.36 4.54
N ALA A 8 -20.97 19.69 4.63
CA ALA A 8 -21.49 20.51 3.56
C ALA A 8 -20.77 20.01 2.32
N VAL A 9 -21.49 19.34 1.42
CA VAL A 9 -20.99 19.01 0.09
C VAL A 9 -20.84 20.35 -0.61
N THR A 10 -19.74 21.06 -0.32
CA THR A 10 -19.44 22.31 -0.99
C THR A 10 -19.21 21.91 -2.44
N GLY A 11 -19.95 22.47 -3.38
CA GLY A 11 -19.81 22.20 -4.82
C GLY A 11 -18.48 22.63 -5.42
N ARG A 12 -17.45 22.87 -4.59
CA ARG A 12 -16.12 23.30 -5.00
C ARG A 12 -15.42 22.18 -5.76
N ALA A 13 -14.56 22.57 -6.70
CA ALA A 13 -13.81 21.67 -7.56
C ALA A 13 -12.34 22.08 -7.60
N TRP A 14 -11.47 21.19 -8.09
CA TRP A 14 -10.14 21.60 -8.52
C TRP A 14 -10.26 22.42 -9.80
N CYS A 15 -9.55 23.54 -9.85
CA CYS A 15 -9.49 24.48 -10.96
C CYS A 15 -8.02 24.90 -11.13
N PRO A 16 -7.35 24.59 -12.25
CA PRO A 16 -5.97 25.04 -12.46
C PRO A 16 -5.92 26.54 -12.71
N GLN A 17 -4.74 27.13 -12.60
CA GLN A 17 -4.57 28.57 -12.84
C GLN A 17 -4.79 28.95 -14.31
N PHE A 18 -4.41 28.06 -15.24
CA PHE A 18 -4.43 28.33 -16.67
C PHE A 18 -5.41 27.43 -17.40
N ASN A 19 -6.04 27.99 -18.43
CA ASN A 19 -6.88 27.27 -19.39
C ASN A 19 -6.01 26.53 -20.43
N SER A 20 -5.11 25.67 -19.96
CA SER A 20 -4.14 24.96 -20.80
C SER A 20 -4.36 23.44 -20.78
N ARG A 21 -4.00 22.78 -21.89
CA ARG A 21 -3.97 21.31 -21.99
C ARG A 21 -2.78 20.68 -21.26
N SER A 22 -1.86 21.49 -20.74
CA SER A 22 -0.71 21.04 -19.95
C SER A 22 -1.02 20.86 -18.46
N GLU A 23 -2.19 21.34 -18.01
CA GLU A 23 -2.61 21.22 -16.62
C GLU A 23 -3.00 19.78 -16.28
N TRP A 24 -2.75 19.36 -15.05
CA TRP A 24 -3.12 18.05 -14.57
C TRP A 24 -3.43 18.05 -13.08
N LEU A 25 -4.33 17.15 -12.67
CA LEU A 25 -4.60 16.80 -11.28
C LEU A 25 -3.97 15.45 -10.98
N GLN A 26 -3.05 15.40 -10.01
CA GLN A 26 -2.41 14.16 -9.58
C GLN A 26 -3.01 13.65 -8.27
N ILE A 27 -3.28 12.35 -8.25
CA ILE A 27 -3.76 11.61 -7.09
C ILE A 27 -2.67 10.60 -6.72
N ALA A 28 -2.14 10.70 -5.51
CA ALA A 28 -1.21 9.73 -4.94
C ALA A 28 -1.99 8.72 -4.09
N LEU A 29 -1.88 7.44 -4.42
CA LEU A 29 -2.61 6.34 -3.77
C LEU A 29 -1.91 5.83 -2.51
N GLY A 30 -0.61 6.15 -2.35
CA GLY A 30 0.22 5.77 -1.21
C GLY A 30 0.59 4.28 -1.15
N THR A 31 0.15 3.49 -2.13
CA THR A 31 0.51 2.09 -2.35
C THR A 31 0.16 1.76 -3.79
N GLU A 32 0.88 0.82 -4.40
CA GLU A 32 0.48 0.27 -5.69
C GLU A 32 -0.94 -0.29 -5.60
N ALA A 33 -1.82 0.16 -6.48
CA ALA A 33 -3.22 -0.20 -6.51
C ALA A 33 -3.66 -0.50 -7.95
N THR A 34 -4.64 -1.40 -8.09
CA THR A 34 -5.26 -1.68 -9.39
C THR A 34 -6.39 -0.69 -9.61
N VAL A 35 -6.23 0.18 -10.61
CA VAL A 35 -7.21 1.19 -11.01
C VAL A 35 -8.04 0.65 -12.16
N THR A 36 -9.36 0.70 -11.99
CA THR A 36 -10.37 0.10 -12.88
C THR A 36 -11.28 1.13 -13.54
N GLY A 37 -11.29 2.37 -13.06
CA GLY A 37 -12.06 3.44 -13.65
C GLY A 37 -11.92 4.74 -12.90
N VAL A 38 -12.71 5.72 -13.33
CA VAL A 38 -12.77 7.05 -12.73
C VAL A 38 -14.19 7.61 -12.85
N MET A 39 -14.61 8.32 -11.81
CA MET A 39 -15.83 9.11 -11.79
C MET A 39 -15.46 10.58 -11.78
N THR A 40 -16.15 11.38 -12.59
CA THR A 40 -15.93 12.82 -12.65
C THR A 40 -17.23 13.59 -12.48
N GLN A 41 -17.14 14.77 -11.87
CA GLN A 41 -18.19 15.78 -11.79
C GLN A 41 -17.61 17.16 -12.11
N GLY A 42 -18.44 18.07 -12.61
CA GLY A 42 -18.09 19.48 -12.73
C GLY A 42 -18.09 20.22 -11.39
N ARG A 43 -17.86 21.53 -11.46
CA ARG A 43 -17.91 22.44 -10.31
C ARG A 43 -19.35 22.77 -9.95
N GLY A 44 -19.84 22.26 -8.83
CA GLY A 44 -21.21 22.43 -8.36
C GLY A 44 -21.60 23.83 -7.86
N ASP A 45 -20.64 24.71 -7.55
CA ASP A 45 -20.91 26.14 -7.25
C ASP A 45 -20.68 27.06 -8.48
N GLY A 46 -20.49 26.48 -9.66
CA GLY A 46 -20.24 27.20 -10.91
C GLY A 46 -20.82 26.49 -12.14
N LYS A 47 -20.58 27.05 -13.32
CA LYS A 47 -20.94 26.42 -14.62
C LYS A 47 -19.68 26.03 -15.37
N GLU A 48 -18.82 25.25 -14.72
CA GLU A 48 -17.49 24.88 -15.21
C GLU A 48 -17.30 23.37 -15.08
N TRP A 49 -16.84 22.72 -16.14
CA TRP A 49 -16.61 21.28 -16.14
C TRP A 49 -15.66 20.87 -17.27
N VAL A 50 -14.97 19.74 -17.08
CA VAL A 50 -14.14 19.11 -18.11
C VAL A 50 -15.01 18.22 -19.00
N THR A 51 -14.93 18.40 -20.32
CA THR A 51 -15.71 17.65 -21.32
C THR A 51 -14.92 16.52 -21.98
N ALA A 52 -13.59 16.59 -21.97
CA ALA A 52 -12.71 15.49 -22.36
C ALA A 52 -11.37 15.55 -21.64
N PHE A 53 -10.80 14.39 -21.31
CA PHE A 53 -9.54 14.28 -20.58
C PHE A 53 -8.75 13.02 -20.97
N ALA A 54 -7.45 13.04 -20.68
CA ALA A 54 -6.58 11.86 -20.72
C ALA A 54 -6.21 11.42 -19.30
N VAL A 55 -5.86 10.13 -19.16
CA VAL A 55 -5.39 9.55 -17.90
C VAL A 55 -3.95 9.06 -18.08
N ASN A 56 -3.06 9.58 -17.24
CA ASN A 56 -1.68 9.13 -17.13
C ASN A 56 -1.47 8.45 -15.78
N TYR A 57 -0.58 7.47 -15.71
CA TYR A 57 -0.30 6.72 -14.49
C TYR A 57 1.18 6.38 -14.35
N SER A 58 1.62 6.18 -13.11
CA SER A 58 3.03 5.94 -12.77
C SER A 58 3.14 5.16 -11.45
N SER A 59 4.24 4.43 -11.30
CA SER A 59 4.63 3.78 -10.03
C SER A 59 5.70 4.57 -9.25
N ASP A 60 6.37 5.54 -9.89
CA ASP A 60 7.51 6.29 -9.32
C ASP A 60 7.34 7.82 -9.35
N ALA A 61 6.25 8.32 -9.94
CA ALA A 61 5.97 9.73 -10.23
C ALA A 61 6.97 10.43 -11.17
N ILE A 62 7.94 9.69 -11.74
CA ILE A 62 8.97 10.17 -12.66
C ILE A 62 8.63 9.73 -14.08
N SER A 63 8.39 8.44 -14.27
CA SER A 63 8.09 7.81 -15.55
C SER A 63 6.58 7.63 -15.69
N TRP A 64 5.98 8.32 -16.67
CA TRP A 64 4.53 8.34 -16.86
C TRP A 64 4.12 7.53 -18.10
N ARG A 65 3.04 6.75 -17.96
CA ARG A 65 2.39 6.03 -19.04
C ARG A 65 0.98 6.58 -19.25
N THR A 66 0.51 6.59 -20.48
CA THR A 66 -0.87 7.02 -20.81
C THR A 66 -1.76 5.79 -20.97
N VAL A 67 -3.02 5.88 -20.52
CA VAL A 67 -4.01 4.83 -20.82
C VAL A 67 -4.29 4.81 -22.33
N LEU A 68 -4.30 3.61 -22.92
CA LEU A 68 -4.44 3.42 -24.37
C LEU A 68 -5.79 2.80 -24.74
N ASP A 69 -6.32 3.18 -25.90
CA ASP A 69 -7.49 2.58 -26.53
C ASP A 69 -7.18 1.17 -27.09
N GLU A 70 -8.19 0.49 -27.62
CA GLU A 70 -8.03 -0.86 -28.20
C GLU A 70 -7.04 -0.89 -29.37
N ALA A 71 -6.87 0.23 -30.08
CA ALA A 71 -5.93 0.40 -31.18
C ALA A 71 -4.52 0.80 -30.72
N GLY A 72 -4.26 0.90 -29.41
CA GLY A 72 -2.96 1.25 -28.85
C GLY A 72 -2.63 2.76 -28.90
N ARG A 73 -3.61 3.61 -29.18
CA ARG A 73 -3.45 5.07 -29.20
C ARG A 73 -3.83 5.67 -27.84
N PRO A 74 -3.31 6.87 -27.47
CA PRO A 74 -3.74 7.58 -26.27
C PRO A 74 -5.27 7.67 -26.16
N LYS A 75 -5.83 7.11 -25.09
CA LYS A 75 -7.29 7.11 -24.87
C LYS A 75 -7.72 8.50 -24.40
N ILE A 76 -8.66 9.09 -25.14
CA ILE A 76 -9.41 10.26 -24.72
C ILE A 76 -10.71 9.78 -24.10
N PHE A 77 -10.96 10.19 -22.86
CA PHE A 77 -12.19 9.91 -22.13
C PHE A 77 -13.17 11.06 -22.28
N GLU A 78 -14.44 10.73 -22.47
CA GLU A 78 -15.52 11.70 -22.40
C GLU A 78 -15.77 12.11 -20.95
N GLY A 79 -15.76 13.41 -20.72
CA GLY A 79 -16.02 14.02 -19.42
C GLY A 79 -17.49 14.33 -19.19
N ASN A 80 -17.73 15.38 -18.43
CA ASN A 80 -19.04 15.83 -18.00
C ASN A 80 -19.73 16.70 -19.06
N VAL A 81 -21.06 16.73 -19.00
CA VAL A 81 -21.91 17.60 -19.83
C VAL A 81 -22.48 18.78 -19.04
N ASP A 82 -22.35 18.76 -17.71
CA ASP A 82 -22.83 19.78 -16.78
C ASP A 82 -22.00 19.77 -15.47
N SER A 83 -22.40 20.62 -14.52
CA SER A 83 -21.73 20.79 -13.23
C SER A 83 -22.01 19.70 -12.17
N TYR A 84 -23.07 18.90 -12.32
CA TYR A 84 -23.66 18.11 -11.23
C TYR A 84 -23.74 16.62 -11.52
N SER A 85 -23.94 16.21 -12.77
CA SER A 85 -24.06 14.82 -13.20
C SER A 85 -22.73 14.10 -13.07
N VAL A 86 -22.73 12.95 -12.40
CA VAL A 86 -21.56 12.06 -12.32
C VAL A 86 -21.38 11.36 -13.66
N LYS A 87 -20.19 11.46 -14.26
CA LYS A 87 -19.79 10.66 -15.41
C LYS A 87 -18.89 9.53 -14.93
N HIS A 88 -19.26 8.29 -15.26
CA HIS A 88 -18.45 7.10 -15.00
C HIS A 88 -17.66 6.73 -16.26
N ASN A 89 -16.36 6.49 -16.10
CA ASN A 89 -15.49 5.97 -17.14
C ASN A 89 -14.75 4.75 -16.61
N LEU A 90 -15.09 3.56 -17.11
CA LEU A 90 -14.38 2.33 -16.78
C LEU A 90 -13.20 2.13 -17.74
N PHE A 91 -12.09 1.62 -17.23
CA PHE A 91 -10.92 1.28 -18.02
C PHE A 91 -11.08 -0.15 -18.54
N GLN A 92 -11.12 -0.31 -19.87
CA GLN A 92 -11.18 -1.62 -20.51
C GLN A 92 -10.03 -2.53 -20.09
N ARG A 93 -8.85 -1.94 -19.87
CA ARG A 93 -7.68 -2.59 -19.29
C ARG A 93 -7.36 -1.91 -17.97
N PRO A 94 -7.74 -2.49 -16.83
CA PRO A 94 -7.27 -2.05 -15.52
C PRO A 94 -5.74 -2.03 -15.46
N PHE A 95 -5.16 -1.09 -14.71
CA PHE A 95 -3.72 -0.92 -14.60
C PHE A 95 -3.28 -0.77 -13.15
N SER A 96 -2.05 -1.18 -12.84
CA SER A 96 -1.42 -0.94 -11.54
C SER A 96 -0.70 0.40 -11.53
N ALA A 97 -0.90 1.19 -10.47
CA ALA A 97 -0.25 2.49 -10.30
C ALA A 97 -0.16 2.89 -8.82
N GLU A 98 0.81 3.74 -8.49
CA GLU A 98 0.85 4.50 -7.23
C GLU A 98 0.37 5.94 -7.40
N PHE A 99 0.50 6.47 -8.62
CA PHE A 99 0.14 7.83 -8.98
C PHE A 99 -0.72 7.83 -10.24
N VAL A 100 -1.79 8.62 -10.23
CA VAL A 100 -2.67 8.82 -11.38
C VAL A 100 -2.81 10.31 -11.64
N ARG A 101 -2.66 10.72 -12.90
CA ARG A 101 -2.89 12.08 -13.37
C ARG A 101 -4.09 12.13 -14.31
N LEU A 102 -5.02 13.03 -14.02
CA LEU A 102 -6.05 13.42 -14.97
C LEU A 102 -5.63 14.72 -15.66
N GLN A 103 -5.60 14.70 -16.98
CA GLN A 103 -5.18 15.82 -17.81
C GLN A 103 -6.38 16.33 -18.62
N PRO A 104 -6.99 17.47 -18.26
CA PRO A 104 -8.06 18.08 -19.04
C PRO A 104 -7.59 18.43 -20.45
N LEU A 105 -8.38 18.06 -21.45
CA LEU A 105 -8.10 18.36 -22.87
C LEU A 105 -9.13 19.33 -23.45
N GLN A 106 -10.39 19.21 -23.03
CA GLN A 106 -11.49 20.08 -23.41
C GLN A 106 -12.37 20.35 -22.19
N PHE A 107 -12.98 21.53 -22.14
CA PHE A 107 -13.77 21.98 -20.98
C PHE A 107 -14.78 23.05 -21.39
N HIS A 108 -15.80 23.22 -20.55
CA HIS A 108 -16.76 24.30 -20.63
C HIS A 108 -16.36 25.42 -19.65
N ARG A 109 -16.12 26.63 -20.17
CA ARG A 109 -15.66 27.84 -19.48
C ARG A 109 -14.28 27.76 -18.83
N HIS A 110 -14.06 26.78 -17.95
CA HIS A 110 -12.82 26.57 -17.23
C HIS A 110 -12.63 25.07 -16.93
N PRO A 111 -11.40 24.52 -16.97
CA PRO A 111 -11.13 23.10 -16.67
C PRO A 111 -11.30 22.78 -15.18
N SER A 112 -12.54 22.73 -14.74
CA SER A 112 -12.88 22.48 -13.34
C SER A 112 -13.41 21.04 -13.19
N MET A 113 -12.92 20.28 -12.21
CA MET A 113 -13.37 18.90 -11.99
C MET A 113 -13.29 18.45 -10.53
N ARG A 114 -14.22 17.58 -10.15
CA ARG A 114 -14.19 16.70 -8.98
C ARG A 114 -14.01 15.27 -9.47
N VAL A 115 -13.19 14.49 -8.79
CA VAL A 115 -12.73 13.19 -9.28
C VAL A 115 -12.74 12.17 -8.15
N GLU A 116 -13.16 10.95 -8.46
CA GLU A 116 -12.99 9.78 -7.61
C GLU A 116 -12.45 8.62 -8.45
N LEU A 117 -11.45 7.89 -7.96
CA LEU A 117 -10.88 6.74 -8.67
C LEU A 117 -11.60 5.46 -8.24
N LEU A 118 -11.85 4.57 -9.19
CA LEU A 118 -12.42 3.25 -8.94
C LEU A 118 -11.32 2.20 -9.03
N GLY A 119 -11.23 1.30 -8.04
CA GLY A 119 -10.20 0.27 -8.03
C GLY A 119 -10.12 -0.49 -6.72
N CYS A 120 -9.01 -1.21 -6.54
CA CYS A 120 -8.71 -1.90 -5.29
C CYS A 120 -7.23 -1.72 -4.93
N GLN A 121 -7.00 -1.53 -3.62
CA GLN A 121 -5.65 -1.53 -3.06
C GLN A 121 -5.32 -2.94 -2.52
N PRO A 122 -4.02 -3.29 -2.40
CA PRO A 122 -3.58 -4.49 -1.74
C PRO A 122 -4.20 -4.60 -0.36
N CYS A 123 -4.54 -5.83 0.05
CA CYS A 123 -5.08 -6.09 1.37
C CYS A 123 -4.01 -5.72 2.42
N LYS A 124 -4.34 -4.75 3.30
CA LYS A 124 -3.50 -4.34 4.45
C LYS A 124 -4.00 -4.93 5.78
N LYS A 125 -4.88 -5.94 5.72
CA LYS A 125 -5.41 -6.60 6.91
C LYS A 125 -4.32 -7.41 7.60
N SER A 126 -4.15 -7.24 8.91
CA SER A 126 -3.22 -8.04 9.69
C SER A 126 -3.67 -9.50 9.73
N LEU A 127 -2.78 -10.42 9.34
CA LEU A 127 -3.05 -11.87 9.37
C LEU A 127 -2.47 -12.55 10.63
N ALA A 128 -1.48 -11.93 11.29
CA ALA A 128 -0.69 -12.54 12.36
C ALA A 128 -1.17 -12.20 13.79
N GLN A 129 -2.42 -11.72 13.95
CA GLN A 129 -2.97 -11.40 15.27
C GLN A 129 -3.53 -12.66 15.94
N PRO A 130 -3.16 -12.98 17.19
CA PRO A 130 -3.84 -14.01 17.97
C PRO A 130 -5.32 -13.67 18.18
N PRO A 131 -6.25 -14.64 18.18
CA PRO A 131 -6.05 -16.09 18.06
C PRO A 131 -6.06 -16.60 16.60
N LEU A 132 -6.12 -15.72 15.60
CA LEU A 132 -6.25 -16.09 14.19
C LEU A 132 -4.99 -16.75 13.63
N ALA A 133 -3.83 -16.40 14.19
CA ALA A 133 -2.56 -17.01 13.87
C ALA A 133 -1.84 -17.46 15.13
N ARG A 134 -1.04 -18.53 14.99
CA ARG A 134 -0.19 -19.06 16.05
C ARG A 134 1.28 -18.82 15.71
N LEU A 135 2.02 -18.24 16.64
CA LEU A 135 3.43 -17.94 16.46
C LEU A 135 4.29 -18.98 17.18
N THR A 136 5.24 -19.57 16.46
CA THR A 136 6.24 -20.53 16.95
C THR A 136 7.64 -20.01 16.61
N ALA A 137 8.67 -20.46 17.30
CA ALA A 137 10.03 -20.00 17.03
C ALA A 137 11.06 -21.09 17.29
N SER A 138 12.21 -20.98 16.63
CA SER A 138 13.36 -21.86 16.81
C SER A 138 13.85 -21.91 18.26
N SER A 139 13.86 -20.76 18.94
CA SER A 139 14.24 -20.66 20.34
C SER A 139 13.70 -19.38 20.97
N SER A 140 13.55 -19.38 22.30
CA SER A 140 13.23 -18.18 23.08
C SER A 140 14.18 -18.02 24.26
N ARG A 141 14.52 -16.78 24.61
CA ARG A 141 15.46 -16.49 25.72
C ARG A 141 14.86 -16.88 27.09
N GLY A 142 15.48 -17.85 27.79
CA GLY A 142 14.97 -18.41 29.06
C GLY A 142 15.53 -17.84 30.38
N ARG A 143 14.59 -17.63 31.34
CA ARG A 143 14.60 -17.35 32.80
C ARG A 143 15.10 -16.01 33.39
N ARG A 144 14.30 -15.53 34.37
CA ARG A 144 14.20 -14.21 35.09
C ARG A 144 13.83 -12.96 34.26
N ALA A 145 14.17 -12.88 32.98
CA ALA A 145 13.66 -11.85 32.06
C ALA A 145 12.25 -12.18 31.49
N MET A 146 11.43 -12.91 32.26
CA MET A 146 10.64 -14.07 31.80
C MET A 146 9.12 -13.85 31.63
N ARG A 147 8.65 -12.78 30.98
CA ARG A 147 7.23 -12.71 30.54
C ARG A 147 6.99 -12.03 29.20
N THR A 148 8.06 -11.60 28.52
CA THR A 148 7.94 -10.67 27.38
C THR A 148 8.85 -10.98 26.21
N CYS A 149 9.60 -12.10 26.29
CA CYS A 149 10.40 -12.67 25.20
C CYS A 149 9.88 -14.07 24.88
N ASP A 150 8.79 -14.16 24.14
CA ASP A 150 8.15 -15.42 23.75
C ASP A 150 7.60 -15.30 22.33
N ALA A 151 7.54 -16.42 21.60
CA ALA A 151 7.01 -16.44 20.23
C ALA A 151 5.58 -15.90 20.17
N SER A 152 4.74 -16.21 21.16
CA SER A 152 3.35 -15.71 21.26
C SER A 152 3.24 -14.19 21.35
N TYR A 153 4.32 -13.50 21.73
CA TYR A 153 4.40 -12.03 21.75
C TYR A 153 5.06 -11.44 20.51
N GLY A 154 5.29 -12.23 19.45
CA GLY A 154 5.88 -11.74 18.19
C GLY A 154 4.95 -10.89 17.33
N HIS A 155 3.70 -10.65 17.74
CA HIS A 155 2.74 -9.85 16.98
C HIS A 155 2.92 -8.33 17.21
N LEU A 156 2.55 -7.51 16.22
CA LEU A 156 2.86 -6.08 16.18
C LEU A 156 2.26 -5.22 17.32
N PHE A 157 1.13 -5.66 17.88
CA PHE A 157 0.29 -4.85 18.78
C PHE A 157 0.64 -4.97 20.27
N THR A 158 1.59 -5.84 20.64
CA THR A 158 2.10 -5.92 22.01
C THR A 158 3.33 -5.04 22.18
N SER A 159 3.60 -4.58 23.42
CA SER A 159 4.86 -3.93 23.79
C SER A 159 5.99 -4.93 24.03
N LYS A 160 5.65 -6.22 24.15
CA LYS A 160 6.53 -7.37 24.30
C LYS A 160 7.07 -7.82 22.93
N ALA A 161 7.88 -8.88 22.88
CA ALA A 161 8.43 -9.39 21.62
C ALA A 161 8.79 -10.89 21.69
N TRP A 162 9.19 -11.44 20.55
CA TRP A 162 10.02 -12.64 20.51
C TRP A 162 11.50 -12.27 20.62
N CYS A 163 12.28 -13.08 21.34
CA CYS A 163 13.72 -12.87 21.49
C CYS A 163 14.47 -14.20 21.33
N ALA A 164 15.25 -14.33 20.26
CA ALA A 164 16.06 -15.52 20.02
C ALA A 164 17.06 -15.78 21.16
N LYS A 165 17.27 -17.06 21.47
CA LYS A 165 18.31 -17.47 22.43
C LYS A 165 19.68 -17.12 21.85
N ARG A 166 20.55 -16.53 22.68
CA ARG A 166 21.92 -16.26 22.26
C ARG A 166 22.69 -17.58 22.12
N PRO A 167 23.49 -17.76 21.06
CA PRO A 167 24.45 -18.85 21.02
C PRO A 167 25.39 -18.73 22.23
N ALA A 168 25.87 -19.87 22.73
CA ALA A 168 26.88 -19.89 23.78
C ALA A 168 28.08 -19.05 23.32
N ARG A 169 28.66 -18.22 24.20
CA ARG A 169 29.87 -17.45 23.87
C ARG A 169 31.02 -18.43 23.68
N THR A 170 31.26 -18.86 22.45
CA THR A 170 32.51 -19.54 22.06
C THR A 170 33.55 -18.53 21.60
N GLU A 171 33.16 -17.30 21.24
CA GLU A 171 34.07 -16.28 20.70
C GLU A 171 34.01 -14.91 21.41
N PRO A 172 35.10 -14.11 21.35
CA PRO A 172 35.15 -12.75 21.88
C PRO A 172 34.08 -11.83 21.29
N PRO A 173 33.65 -10.78 22.00
CA PRO A 173 32.70 -9.81 21.45
C PRO A 173 33.37 -9.01 20.32
N THR A 174 33.00 -9.30 19.07
CA THR A 174 33.38 -8.49 17.91
C THR A 174 32.42 -7.31 17.72
N PRO A 175 32.87 -6.19 17.12
CA PRO A 175 32.03 -5.02 16.85
C PRO A 175 31.08 -5.18 15.64
N ARG A 176 31.06 -6.34 14.98
CA ARG A 176 30.19 -6.61 13.82
C ARG A 176 28.76 -6.97 14.25
N PRO A 177 27.74 -6.76 13.40
CA PRO A 177 26.40 -7.30 13.65
C PRO A 177 26.49 -8.79 13.90
N ARG A 178 25.97 -9.26 15.04
CA ARG A 178 25.95 -10.69 15.36
C ARG A 178 24.96 -11.37 14.43
N ILE A 179 25.46 -12.07 13.41
CA ILE A 179 24.67 -13.07 12.70
C ILE A 179 24.44 -14.20 13.70
N LEU A 180 23.28 -14.16 14.35
CA LEU A 180 22.76 -15.35 15.02
C LEU A 180 22.65 -16.40 13.92
N GLY A 181 23.07 -17.64 14.17
CA GLY A 181 22.80 -18.74 13.22
C GLY A 181 21.32 -18.84 12.87
N GLU A 182 20.90 -19.83 12.07
CA GLU A 182 19.51 -19.94 11.59
C GLU A 182 18.48 -19.95 12.73
N GLN A 183 17.94 -18.77 13.08
CA GLN A 183 16.88 -18.56 14.04
C GLN A 183 15.66 -18.06 13.27
N TRP A 184 14.50 -18.57 13.61
CA TRP A 184 13.27 -18.29 12.90
C TRP A 184 12.13 -18.00 13.88
N LEU A 185 11.23 -17.14 13.43
CA LEU A 185 9.90 -16.92 13.98
C LEU A 185 8.92 -17.29 12.88
N GLU A 186 8.11 -18.29 13.13
CA GLU A 186 7.12 -18.85 12.22
C GLU A 186 5.73 -18.36 12.63
N VAL A 187 4.88 -18.09 11.65
CA VAL A 187 3.50 -17.68 11.85
C VAL A 187 2.61 -18.64 11.08
N ASP A 188 1.93 -19.50 11.82
CA ASP A 188 0.90 -20.40 11.30
C ASP A 188 -0.39 -19.59 11.09
N LEU A 189 -0.76 -19.41 9.83
CA LEU A 189 -1.91 -18.61 9.40
C LEU A 189 -3.23 -19.42 9.35
N GLY A 190 -3.17 -20.74 9.61
CA GLY A 190 -4.30 -21.63 9.39
C GLY A 190 -4.53 -21.93 7.90
N PRO A 191 -5.72 -21.68 7.33
CA PRO A 191 -5.96 -21.91 5.91
C PRO A 191 -5.01 -21.11 4.99
N PRO A 192 -4.71 -21.61 3.78
CA PRO A 192 -3.87 -20.88 2.82
C PRO A 192 -4.36 -19.45 2.60
N ALA A 193 -3.49 -18.48 2.89
CA ALA A 193 -3.81 -17.06 2.84
C ALA A 193 -2.83 -16.33 1.92
N ARG A 194 -3.32 -15.27 1.24
CA ARG A 194 -2.47 -14.41 0.42
C ARG A 194 -1.77 -13.38 1.30
N VAL A 195 -0.46 -13.56 1.49
CA VAL A 195 0.40 -12.60 2.21
C VAL A 195 0.92 -11.55 1.23
N THR A 196 0.61 -10.29 1.49
CA THR A 196 0.95 -9.14 0.62
C THR A 196 2.14 -8.33 1.12
N GLY A 197 2.58 -8.57 2.35
CA GLY A 197 3.69 -7.85 2.95
C GLY A 197 3.81 -8.15 4.44
N LEU A 198 4.80 -7.52 5.08
CA LEU A 198 5.07 -7.68 6.49
C LEU A 198 5.50 -6.35 7.11
N VAL A 199 5.19 -6.16 8.39
CA VAL A 199 5.63 -5.01 9.18
C VAL A 199 6.39 -5.55 10.38
N THR A 200 7.61 -5.06 10.59
CA THR A 200 8.43 -5.42 11.76
C THR A 200 8.43 -4.29 12.77
N LYS A 201 8.60 -4.65 14.05
CA LYS A 201 8.77 -3.70 15.14
C LYS A 201 9.74 -4.28 16.16
N GLY A 202 10.57 -3.40 16.72
CA GLY A 202 11.45 -3.75 17.83
C GLY A 202 10.69 -4.01 19.13
N ARG A 203 11.40 -4.59 20.10
CA ARG A 203 10.89 -4.78 21.45
C ARG A 203 10.80 -3.44 22.18
N GLY A 204 9.64 -3.13 22.76
CA GLY A 204 9.38 -1.81 23.38
C GLY A 204 9.29 -1.79 24.91
N ASP A 205 9.23 -2.94 25.59
CA ASP A 205 9.11 -3.06 27.05
C ASP A 205 10.47 -3.17 27.78
N GLY A 206 11.57 -3.24 27.04
CA GLY A 206 12.91 -3.39 27.59
C GLY A 206 13.55 -2.07 27.98
N ARG A 207 14.49 -2.09 28.96
CA ARG A 207 15.37 -0.94 29.25
C ARG A 207 16.38 -0.63 28.14
N LYS A 208 16.54 -1.56 27.20
CA LYS A 208 17.41 -1.43 26.03
C LYS A 208 16.57 -1.71 24.81
N ASP A 209 16.58 -0.78 23.87
CA ASP A 209 15.92 -0.95 22.60
C ASP A 209 16.64 -2.04 21.80
N THR A 210 15.89 -3.01 21.31
CA THR A 210 16.42 -4.10 20.50
C THR A 210 15.50 -4.38 19.33
N TRP A 211 16.06 -4.47 18.13
CA TRP A 211 15.34 -4.70 16.90
C TRP A 211 16.15 -5.57 15.92
N VAL A 212 15.46 -6.12 14.92
CA VAL A 212 16.07 -6.85 13.81
C VAL A 212 16.38 -5.87 12.69
N THR A 213 17.61 -5.89 12.17
CA THR A 213 18.06 -4.97 11.11
C THR A 213 17.96 -5.57 9.70
N SER A 214 18.05 -6.89 9.60
CA SER A 214 17.93 -7.63 8.34
C SER A 214 17.37 -9.03 8.61
N TYR A 215 16.62 -9.56 7.66
CA TYR A 215 15.99 -10.87 7.77
C TYR A 215 15.78 -11.47 6.37
N ARG A 216 15.44 -12.74 6.34
CA ARG A 216 14.98 -13.47 5.15
C ARG A 216 13.57 -13.98 5.41
N VAL A 217 12.75 -14.09 4.36
CA VAL A 217 11.41 -14.64 4.44
C VAL A 217 11.38 -15.99 3.73
N ALA A 218 10.80 -16.99 4.37
CA ALA A 218 10.48 -18.28 3.76
C ALA A 218 8.99 -18.56 3.94
N TYR A 219 8.41 -19.35 3.04
CA TYR A 219 7.01 -19.73 3.07
C TYR A 219 6.83 -21.22 2.78
N SER A 220 5.74 -21.79 3.29
CA SER A 220 5.38 -23.19 3.14
C SER A 220 3.86 -23.35 3.18
N ASN A 221 3.33 -24.31 2.43
CA ASN A 221 1.92 -24.72 2.48
C ASN A 221 1.72 -26.05 3.22
N ASP A 222 2.80 -26.74 3.61
CA ASP A 222 2.78 -28.05 4.26
C ASP A 222 3.45 -28.04 5.66
N GLY A 223 4.13 -26.94 6.02
CA GLY A 223 4.91 -26.80 7.27
C GLY A 223 6.23 -27.60 7.28
N LEU A 224 6.51 -28.38 6.24
CA LEU A 224 7.66 -29.29 6.16
C LEU A 224 8.69 -28.79 5.15
N SER A 225 8.21 -28.36 3.98
CA SER A 225 9.01 -27.90 2.85
C SER A 225 8.92 -26.39 2.74
N TRP A 226 10.06 -25.71 2.87
CA TRP A 226 10.12 -24.25 2.91
C TRP A 226 10.82 -23.68 1.68
N ALA A 227 10.16 -22.76 0.99
CA ALA A 227 10.72 -22.01 -0.12
C ALA A 227 11.16 -20.62 0.36
N LEU A 228 12.38 -20.21 0.01
CA LEU A 228 12.86 -18.86 0.28
C LEU A 228 12.14 -17.87 -0.65
N TYR A 229 11.54 -16.82 -0.09
CA TYR A 229 10.97 -15.73 -0.86
C TYR A 229 12.08 -14.98 -1.61
N LYS A 230 11.85 -14.72 -2.89
CA LYS A 230 12.71 -13.96 -3.77
C LYS A 230 11.84 -12.94 -4.49
N ASP A 231 12.20 -11.67 -4.46
CA ASP A 231 11.51 -10.67 -5.25
C ASP A 231 11.66 -10.98 -6.74
N ALA A 232 10.61 -10.72 -7.52
CA ALA A 232 10.60 -10.99 -8.94
C ALA A 232 11.59 -10.14 -9.76
N ASN A 233 12.30 -9.18 -9.15
CA ASN A 233 13.17 -8.25 -9.87
C ASN A 233 14.62 -8.26 -9.36
N HIS A 234 15.40 -9.21 -9.90
CA HIS A 234 16.72 -8.89 -10.46
C HIS A 234 16.77 -9.15 -11.97
N LEU A 235 15.60 -9.28 -12.59
CA LEU A 235 15.44 -9.49 -14.03
C LEU A 235 14.38 -8.52 -14.57
N MET A 236 14.80 -7.29 -14.80
CA MET A 236 14.38 -6.56 -16.00
C MET A 236 15.68 -6.18 -16.74
N PRO A 237 15.72 -6.33 -18.08
CA PRO A 237 16.92 -6.13 -18.90
C PRO A 237 17.45 -4.69 -18.90
#